data_AF-A0A2D6FJM8-F1
#
_entry.id   AF-A0A2D6FJM8-F1
#
_cell.length_a   1.000
_cell.length_b   1.000
_cell.length_c   1.000
_cell.angle_alpha   90.00
_cell.angle_beta   90.00
_cell.angle_gamma   90.00
#
_symmetry.space_group_name_H-M   'P 1'
#
loop_
_entity.id
_entity.type
_entity.pdbx_description
1 polymer ?
#
loop_
_entity_poly.entity_id
_entity_poly.type
_entity_poly.pdbx_seq_one_letter_code
_entity_poly.pdbx_strand_id
1 'polypeptide(L)'
;MVEETENKPAENEGTEEPTETPSAQEEPSDSPLIAAARKENDRKEELLKKEEGLIARREKLQANAILGGGSQAGQSVENKEETNKEYVERIQRTGKV
;
A
#
# COMPACT_ATOMS: atom_id res chain seq x y z
N MET A 1 63.66 -4.53 -2.05
CA MET A 1 64.04 -3.66 -3.18
C MET A 1 62.76 -3.08 -3.72
N VAL A 2 62.69 -1.75 -3.72
CA VAL A 2 61.62 -0.89 -4.23
C VAL A 2 62.06 -0.39 -5.59
N GLU A 3 61.12 -0.30 -6.53
CA GLU A 3 61.02 0.60 -7.70
C GLU A 3 59.64 0.22 -8.31
N GLU A 4 58.52 0.96 -8.18
CA GLU A 4 58.24 2.38 -8.53
C GLU A 4 58.87 2.73 -9.88
N THR A 5 58.23 3.23 -10.92
CA THR A 5 56.90 3.80 -11.26
C THR A 5 56.90 3.90 -12.81
N GLU A 6 55.81 3.92 -13.58
CA GLU A 6 55.03 5.09 -14.04
C GLU A 6 54.13 4.54 -15.19
N ASN A 7 52.79 4.62 -15.18
CA ASN A 7 51.88 5.76 -15.37
C ASN A 7 51.63 6.19 -16.85
N LYS A 8 50.63 5.54 -17.50
CA LYS A 8 49.58 6.01 -18.47
C LYS A 8 49.97 6.82 -19.75
N PRO A 9 49.08 7.02 -20.78
CA PRO A 9 47.71 6.51 -21.00
C PRO A 9 47.35 6.04 -22.45
N ALA A 10 46.22 5.33 -22.51
CA ALA A 10 45.09 5.37 -23.49
C ALA A 10 45.29 5.68 -24.98
N GLU A 11 44.93 4.71 -25.82
CA GLU A 11 44.17 4.84 -27.09
C GLU A 11 43.41 3.51 -27.27
N ASN A 12 42.13 3.35 -26.87
CA ASN A 12 40.88 3.75 -27.52
C ASN A 12 40.79 3.34 -29.01
N GLU A 13 40.64 2.04 -29.28
CA GLU A 13 40.13 1.55 -30.56
C GLU A 13 38.80 0.85 -30.31
N GLY A 14 37.80 1.27 -31.09
CA GLY A 14 36.38 1.13 -30.81
C GLY A 14 35.92 -0.32 -30.73
N THR A 15 35.33 -0.64 -29.58
CA THR A 15 34.30 -1.66 -29.48
C THR A 15 33.10 -1.15 -30.28
N GLU A 16 33.00 -1.50 -31.56
CA GLU A 16 31.71 -1.46 -32.25
C GLU A 16 30.85 -2.56 -31.63
N GLU A 17 30.17 -2.23 -30.52
CA GLU A 17 29.03 -2.98 -30.04
C GLU A 17 28.07 -3.13 -31.24
N PRO A 18 27.68 -4.35 -31.63
CA PRO A 18 26.56 -4.49 -32.53
C PRO A 18 25.39 -3.83 -31.82
N THR A 19 24.92 -2.71 -32.36
CA THR A 19 23.70 -2.07 -31.91
C THR A 19 22.60 -3.08 -32.18
N GLU A 20 22.23 -3.85 -31.16
CA GLU A 20 21.05 -4.68 -31.17
C GLU A 20 19.88 -3.73 -31.37
N THR A 21 19.48 -3.53 -32.62
CA THR A 21 18.11 -3.17 -32.97
C THR A 21 17.21 -3.93 -32.01
N PRO A 22 16.26 -3.28 -31.31
CA PRO A 22 15.28 -4.03 -30.56
C PRO A 22 14.55 -4.87 -31.61
N SER A 23 14.91 -6.15 -31.67
CA SER A 23 14.16 -7.13 -32.42
C SER A 23 12.77 -6.97 -31.84
N ALA A 24 11.85 -6.41 -32.63
CA ALA A 24 10.45 -6.47 -32.32
C ALA A 24 10.20 -7.95 -32.08
N GLN A 25 10.11 -8.34 -30.82
CA GLN A 25 9.66 -9.66 -30.42
C GLN A 25 8.26 -9.71 -30.98
N GLU A 26 8.12 -10.25 -32.18
CA GLU A 26 6.84 -10.68 -32.70
C GLU A 26 6.28 -11.58 -31.62
N GLU A 27 5.32 -11.03 -30.87
CA GLU A 27 4.52 -11.85 -29.98
C GLU A 27 4.01 -13.00 -30.85
N PRO A 28 4.25 -14.26 -30.46
CA PRO A 28 3.77 -15.38 -31.25
C PRO A 28 2.27 -15.15 -31.43
N SER A 29 1.81 -15.10 -32.69
CA SER A 29 0.40 -14.90 -32.98
C SER A 29 -0.36 -16.09 -32.39
N ASP A 30 -0.79 -15.93 -31.14
CA ASP A 30 -1.42 -17.00 -30.40
C ASP A 30 -2.65 -17.46 -31.17
N SER A 31 -2.81 -18.78 -31.32
CA SER A 31 -4.09 -19.30 -31.80
C SER A 31 -5.22 -18.75 -30.91
N PRO A 32 -6.44 -18.55 -31.46
CA PRO A 32 -7.55 -17.98 -30.69
C PRO A 32 -7.82 -18.67 -29.34
N LEU A 33 -7.53 -19.98 -29.25
CA LEU A 33 -7.64 -20.76 -28.02
C LEU A 33 -6.58 -20.38 -26.98
N ILE A 34 -5.33 -20.15 -27.39
CA ILE A 34 -4.23 -19.76 -26.50
C ILE A 34 -4.45 -18.34 -25.99
N ALA A 35 -4.87 -17.43 -26.88
CA ALA A 35 -5.21 -16.06 -26.48
C ALA A 35 -6.38 -16.03 -25.48
N ALA A 36 -7.40 -16.85 -25.69
CA ALA A 36 -8.53 -16.99 -24.74
C ALA A 36 -8.08 -17.57 -23.39
N ALA A 37 -7.20 -18.57 -23.39
CA ALA A 37 -6.66 -19.17 -22.17
C ALA A 37 -5.81 -18.18 -21.36
N ARG A 38 -4.95 -17.39 -22.03
CA ARG A 38 -4.16 -16.33 -21.39
C ARG A 38 -5.05 -15.28 -20.75
N LYS A 39 -6.02 -14.75 -21.50
CA LYS A 39 -6.98 -13.77 -20.98
C LYS A 39 -7.76 -14.28 -19.77
N GLU A 40 -8.14 -15.55 -19.76
CA GLU A 40 -8.83 -16.15 -18.62
C GLU A 40 -7.89 -16.35 -17.42
N ASN A 41 -6.61 -16.67 -17.65
CA ASN A 41 -5.61 -16.70 -16.58
C ASN A 41 -5.37 -15.32 -15.99
N ASP A 42 -5.18 -14.29 -16.81
CA ASP A 42 -5.00 -12.91 -16.34
C ASP A 42 -6.19 -12.46 -15.49
N ARG A 43 -7.41 -12.79 -15.93
CA ARG A 43 -8.63 -12.53 -15.18
C ARG A 43 -8.66 -13.25 -13.83
N LYS A 44 -8.20 -14.50 -13.76
CA LYS A 44 -8.10 -15.25 -12.51
C LYS A 44 -7.05 -14.65 -11.58
N GLU A 45 -5.89 -14.27 -12.08
CA GLU A 45 -4.85 -13.61 -11.30
C GLU A 45 -5.33 -12.28 -10.71
N GLU A 46 -6.05 -11.48 -11.49
CA GLU A 46 -6.67 -10.25 -10.99
C GLU A 46 -7.70 -10.52 -9.88
N LEU A 47 -8.51 -11.57 -10.03
CA LEU A 47 -9.49 -11.96 -9.02
C LEU A 47 -8.81 -12.42 -7.73
N LEU A 48 -7.75 -13.23 -7.83
CA LEU A 48 -6.96 -13.67 -6.68
C LEU A 48 -6.32 -12.48 -5.95
N LYS A 49 -5.71 -11.53 -6.68
CA LYS A 49 -5.15 -10.31 -6.08
C LYS A 49 -6.22 -9.48 -5.35
N LYS A 50 -7.43 -9.38 -5.92
CA LYS A 50 -8.56 -8.69 -5.27
C LYS A 50 -9.01 -9.43 -4.01
N GLU A 51 -9.08 -10.76 -4.05
CA GLU A 51 -9.46 -11.60 -2.91
C GLU A 51 -8.45 -11.46 -1.76
N GLU A 52 -7.16 -11.55 -2.04
CA GLU A 52 -6.08 -11.33 -1.06
C GLU A 52 -6.19 -9.95 -0.41
N GLY A 53 -6.43 -8.89 -1.20
CA GLY A 53 -6.63 -7.54 -0.69
C GLY A 53 -7.86 -7.41 0.21
N LEU A 54 -8.95 -8.12 -0.09
CA LEU A 54 -10.16 -8.15 0.74
C LEU A 54 -9.92 -8.91 2.05
N ILE A 55 -9.20 -10.02 2.03
CA ILE A 55 -8.82 -10.78 3.22
C ILE A 55 -7.98 -9.89 4.15
N ALA A 56 -6.93 -9.26 3.63
CA ALA A 56 -6.09 -8.35 4.41
C ALA A 56 -6.88 -7.19 5.04
N ARG A 57 -7.85 -6.62 4.29
CA ARG A 57 -8.73 -5.57 4.82
C ARG A 57 -9.65 -6.09 5.92
N ARG A 58 -10.19 -7.30 5.77
CA ARG A 58 -11.03 -7.96 6.78
C ARG A 58 -10.24 -8.21 8.06
N GLU A 59 -9.04 -8.76 7.94
CA GLU A 59 -8.15 -9.01 9.08
C GLU A 59 -7.81 -7.72 9.82
N LYS A 60 -7.48 -6.64 9.09
CA LYS A 60 -7.23 -5.32 9.68
C LYS A 60 -8.45 -4.78 10.45
N LEU A 61 -9.66 -4.93 9.90
CA LEU A 61 -10.88 -4.52 10.58
C LEU A 61 -11.16 -5.35 11.84
N GLN A 62 -10.94 -6.66 11.77
CA GLN A 62 -11.08 -7.54 12.93
C GLN A 62 -10.04 -7.21 14.02
N ALA A 63 -8.78 -7.00 13.64
CA ALA A 63 -7.73 -6.57 14.56
C ALA A 63 -8.09 -5.24 15.23
N ASN A 64 -8.57 -4.25 14.47
CA ASN A 64 -9.03 -2.97 15.02
C ASN A 64 -10.23 -3.14 15.95
N ALA A 65 -11.18 -4.03 15.64
CA ALA A 65 -12.31 -4.30 16.50
C ALA A 65 -11.87 -4.95 17.83
N ILE A 66 -10.92 -5.88 17.80
CA ILE A 66 -10.35 -6.52 18.99
C ILE A 66 -9.54 -5.52 19.82
N LEU A 67 -8.75 -4.66 19.18
CA LEU A 67 -7.91 -3.66 19.83
C LEU A 67 -8.70 -2.42 20.32
N GLY A 68 -10.03 -2.43 20.23
CA GLY A 68 -10.88 -1.39 20.80
C GLY A 68 -11.07 -0.16 19.90
N GLY A 69 -10.75 -0.24 18.60
CA GLY A 69 -10.83 0.86 17.63
C GLY A 69 -12.22 1.47 17.39
N GLY A 70 -13.25 0.98 18.08
CA GLY A 70 -14.58 1.59 18.13
C GLY A 70 -15.36 1.29 19.41
N SER A 71 -14.68 0.76 20.45
CA SER A 71 -15.34 0.42 21.71
C SER A 71 -15.24 1.57 22.69
N GLN A 72 -16.39 2.02 23.20
CA GLN A 72 -16.48 2.94 24.33
C GLN A 72 -15.99 2.27 25.64
N ALA A 73 -15.71 0.96 25.62
CA ALA A 73 -15.18 0.24 26.78
C ALA A 73 -13.79 0.77 27.13
N GLY A 74 -13.71 1.48 28.25
CA GLY A 74 -12.47 2.11 28.74
C GLY A 74 -12.34 3.60 28.41
N GLN A 75 -13.23 4.18 27.59
CA GLN A 75 -13.34 5.64 27.54
C GLN A 75 -14.03 6.09 28.82
N SER A 76 -13.29 6.71 29.73
CA SER A 76 -13.89 7.43 30.85
C SER A 76 -14.82 8.48 30.25
N VAL A 77 -16.13 8.31 30.44
CA VAL A 77 -17.06 9.42 30.27
C VAL A 77 -16.57 10.47 31.26
N GLU A 78 -15.92 11.52 30.77
CA GLU A 78 -15.58 12.68 31.58
C GLU A 78 -16.91 13.30 32.01
N ASN A 79 -17.41 12.87 33.16
CA ASN A 79 -18.48 13.57 33.87
C ASN A 79 -17.85 14.87 34.35
N LYS A 80 -17.86 15.89 33.49
CA LYS A 80 -17.48 17.24 33.89
C LYS A 80 -18.46 17.65 34.98
N GLU A 81 -17.92 18.02 36.13
CA GLU A 81 -18.72 18.64 37.18
C GLU A 81 -19.30 19.95 36.63
N GLU A 82 -20.62 20.10 36.77
CA GLU A 82 -21.33 21.30 36.34
C GLU A 82 -20.77 22.50 37.11
N THR A 83 -20.32 23.53 36.39
CA THR A 83 -19.90 24.77 37.05
C THR A 83 -21.10 25.48 37.66
N ASN A 84 -20.90 26.29 38.71
CA ASN A 84 -21.99 27.03 39.35
C ASN A 84 -22.84 27.87 38.37
N LYS A 85 -22.23 28.37 37.28
CA LYS A 85 -22.95 29.11 36.24
C LYS A 85 -23.89 28.20 35.45
N GLU A 86 -23.39 27.05 35.00
CA GLU A 86 -24.18 26.05 34.28
C GLU A 86 -25.33 25.51 35.14
N TYR A 87 -25.08 25.31 36.44
CA TYR A 87 -26.12 24.92 37.39
C TYR A 87 -27.24 25.95 37.44
N VAL A 88 -26.92 27.24 37.63
CA VAL A 88 -27.92 28.31 37.66
C VAL A 88 -28.69 28.39 36.33
N GLU A 89 -28.01 28.26 35.20
CA GLU A 89 -28.65 28.24 33.89
C GLU A 89 -29.59 27.04 33.71
N ARG A 90 -29.23 25.86 34.23
CA ARG A 90 -30.07 24.65 34.22
C ARG A 90 -31.30 24.84 35.09
N ILE A 91 -31.15 25.39 36.29
CA ILE A 91 -32.29 25.70 37.17
C ILE A 91 -33.23 26.70 36.51
N GLN A 92 -32.71 27.76 35.90
CA GLN A 92 -33.54 28.75 35.20
C GLN A 92 -34.28 28.16 34.00
N ARG A 93 -33.64 27.24 33.27
CA ARG A 93 -34.21 26.60 32.08
C ARG A 93 -35.24 25.52 32.40
N THR A 94 -35.02 24.75 33.46
CA THR A 94 -35.82 23.55 33.78
C THR A 94 -36.77 23.74 34.96
N GLY A 95 -36.56 24.77 35.78
CA GLY A 95 -37.33 25.05 36.99
C GLY A 95 -37.20 23.98 38.08
N LYS A 96 -36.27 23.03 37.95
CA LYS A 96 -36.10 21.89 38.84
C LYS A 96 -34.74 21.94 39.50
N VAL A 97 -34.75 21.96 40.84
CA VAL A 97 -33.57 21.91 41.72
C VAL A 97 -33.05 20.48 41.81
#